data_AF-A0A2P2DWK1-F1
#
_entry.id   AF-A0A2P2DWK1-F1
#
_cell.length_a   1.000
_cell.length_b   1.000
_cell.length_c   1.000
_cell.angle_alpha   90.00
_cell.angle_beta   90.00
_cell.angle_gamma   90.00
#
_symmetry.space_group_name_H-M   'P 1'
#
loop_
_entity.id
_entity.type
_entity.pdbx_description
1 polymer ?
#
loop_
_entity_poly.entity_id
_entity_poly.type
_entity_poly.pdbx_seq_one_letter_code
_entity_poly.pdbx_strand_id
1 'polypeptide(L)'
;MWKNSKQLKNVAGYRVLTMAKSYMRRMHSFNRFILVLFVCLSLRPIYSEENLEIKETISSQYPDIKIVCKARNYSPDKSEEILLSEGVGPEKKIISKFQILEHKNPDPLEVYLSLPSYQNWEEKKWLLSFAHNIALVLERSKGQFFLNIQSDEKFILYEGIPSQKINPSFSLPKEEPSKQPIRSWEKLLSRVESNGNKNQVFIVVSFHTDWEDKFKISDFARKVQDKKISFLVLGPNELETTKLASYANGTFFSISSKEGIANLFKELSVLSLPLLDIHYQSQLGFSKWSDAAVKGEIVWQDGKVFEYSYQLSWWRALYELMIDPFVFFPILFFFIILCFSILYYLRGFDPITSVAESPSTQTINREKRAKEFRSPQREQERTIYEQVYGEVSEKAKENEMVQQILEKEELMGNEYHVAFLVLKEGNHSGERFQVQKEEIFLGRNDTNDIVVNDPYVEGKHAKIRRIRGRLVLFDCASEEGVFLNGRKLLRPKPLHDLDEIRIGKTNLVFRAR
;
A
#
# COMPACT_ATOMS: atom_id res chain seq x y z
N MET A 1 90.33 -3.64 36.13
CA MET A 1 89.61 -4.90 35.87
C MET A 1 88.31 -4.57 35.11
N TRP A 2 88.41 -4.56 33.79
CA TRP A 2 87.27 -4.58 32.88
C TRP A 2 86.73 -6.01 32.82
N LYS A 3 85.44 -6.23 33.09
CA LYS A 3 84.54 -7.08 32.29
C LYS A 3 83.18 -7.24 32.96
N ASN A 4 82.16 -7.21 32.11
CA ASN A 4 80.83 -7.81 32.27
C ASN A 4 79.77 -7.07 33.08
N SER A 5 79.08 -6.12 32.42
CA SER A 5 77.61 -6.00 32.56
C SER A 5 76.89 -5.33 31.38
N LYS A 6 77.54 -5.18 30.20
CA LYS A 6 76.87 -4.74 28.96
C LYS A 6 76.46 -5.95 28.11
N GLN A 7 75.40 -6.66 28.49
CA GLN A 7 74.68 -7.51 27.51
C GLN A 7 73.25 -7.95 27.85
N LEU A 8 72.53 -7.33 28.80
CA LEU A 8 71.15 -7.74 29.13
C LEU A 8 70.13 -6.59 29.27
N LYS A 9 70.33 -5.44 28.61
CA LYS A 9 69.36 -4.32 28.64
C LYS A 9 68.78 -3.86 27.30
N ASN A 10 68.90 -4.66 26.23
CA ASN A 10 68.50 -4.21 24.87
C ASN A 10 67.38 -5.01 24.17
N VAL A 11 66.60 -5.85 24.86
CA VAL A 11 65.51 -6.62 24.18
C VAL A 11 64.09 -6.32 24.71
N ALA A 12 63.93 -5.65 25.86
CA ALA A 12 62.59 -5.38 26.41
C ALA A 12 62.01 -3.99 26.04
N GLY A 13 62.83 -3.02 25.62
CA GLY A 13 62.38 -1.65 25.32
C GLY A 13 61.89 -1.41 23.88
N TYR A 14 62.17 -2.32 22.95
CA TYR A 14 61.90 -2.10 21.51
C TYR A 14 60.60 -2.74 20.99
N ARG A 15 59.88 -3.53 21.80
CA ARG A 15 58.60 -4.14 21.41
C ARG A 15 57.34 -3.41 21.93
N VAL A 16 57.46 -2.54 22.93
CA VAL A 16 56.31 -1.78 23.45
C VAL A 16 56.10 -0.46 22.68
N LEU A 17 57.19 0.17 22.23
CA LEU A 17 57.14 1.41 21.46
C LEU A 17 56.71 1.22 19.99
N THR A 18 56.84 0.01 19.44
CA THR A 18 56.40 -0.32 18.08
C THR A 18 54.92 -0.70 18.01
N MET A 19 54.33 -1.29 19.06
CA MET A 19 52.86 -1.47 19.13
C MET A 19 52.10 -0.17 19.42
N ALA A 20 52.63 0.71 20.29
CA ALA A 20 51.97 1.99 20.60
C ALA A 20 51.95 2.96 19.40
N LYS A 21 52.97 2.94 18.53
CA LYS A 21 52.98 3.72 17.27
C LYS A 21 52.13 3.13 16.15
N SER A 22 51.84 1.83 16.19
CA SER A 22 50.93 1.16 15.24
C SER A 22 49.46 1.44 15.59
N TYR A 23 49.11 1.48 16.87
CA TYR A 23 47.74 1.78 17.32
C TYR A 23 47.38 3.27 17.21
N MET A 24 48.30 4.19 17.54
CA MET A 24 48.04 5.63 17.41
C MET A 24 48.01 6.15 15.95
N ARG A 25 48.63 5.44 14.99
CA ARG A 25 48.49 5.79 13.56
C ARG A 25 47.18 5.29 12.94
N ARG A 26 46.55 4.26 13.52
CA ARG A 26 45.21 3.80 13.10
C ARG A 26 44.08 4.64 13.70
N MET A 27 44.28 5.24 14.87
CA MET A 27 43.27 6.09 15.53
C MET A 27 43.16 7.48 14.88
N HIS A 28 44.27 8.04 14.35
CA HIS A 28 44.23 9.32 13.64
C HIS A 28 43.74 9.25 12.18
N SER A 29 43.81 8.08 11.51
CA SER A 29 43.21 7.91 10.18
C SER A 29 41.71 7.59 10.26
N PHE A 30 41.24 6.98 11.35
CA PHE A 30 39.81 6.72 11.58
C PHE A 30 39.04 7.99 11.95
N ASN A 31 39.64 8.89 12.75
CA ASN A 31 38.97 10.15 13.12
C ASN A 31 38.88 11.17 11.99
N ARG A 32 39.74 11.11 10.96
CA ARG A 32 39.60 11.95 9.76
C ARG A 32 38.57 11.37 8.78
N PHE A 33 38.40 10.06 8.73
CA PHE A 33 37.33 9.43 7.94
C PHE A 33 35.95 9.63 8.57
N ILE A 34 35.85 9.59 9.91
CA ILE A 34 34.58 9.84 10.61
C ILE A 34 34.21 11.33 10.55
N LEU A 35 35.17 12.27 10.59
CA LEU A 35 34.85 13.70 10.43
C LEU A 35 34.48 14.10 8.99
N VAL A 36 34.94 13.37 7.98
CA VAL A 36 34.58 13.64 6.57
C VAL A 36 33.30 12.90 6.17
N LEU A 37 32.96 11.78 6.83
CA LEU A 37 31.68 11.09 6.61
C LEU A 37 30.50 11.76 7.34
N PHE A 38 30.75 12.58 8.37
CA PHE A 38 29.69 13.29 9.12
C PHE A 38 29.34 14.69 8.59
N VAL A 39 30.00 15.17 7.53
CA VAL A 39 29.68 16.45 6.87
C VAL A 39 28.84 16.25 5.59
N CYS A 40 28.64 15.00 5.15
CA CYS A 40 27.77 14.68 4.01
C CYS A 40 26.42 14.04 4.39
N LEU A 41 26.08 13.93 5.67
CA LEU A 41 24.73 13.59 6.11
C LEU A 41 24.25 14.64 7.11
N SER A 42 23.12 15.29 6.78
CA SER A 42 22.39 16.31 7.56
C SER A 42 22.71 17.78 7.35
N LEU A 43 23.42 18.16 6.28
CA LEU A 43 23.06 19.42 5.63
C LEU A 43 21.80 19.15 4.80
N ARG A 44 20.62 19.17 5.46
CA ARG A 44 19.43 19.65 4.75
C ARG A 44 19.86 20.98 4.14
N PRO A 45 19.63 21.23 2.84
CA PRO A 45 19.88 22.54 2.30
C PRO A 45 19.19 23.54 3.24
N ILE A 46 19.94 24.51 3.75
CA ILE A 46 19.36 25.73 4.28
C ILE A 46 18.38 26.16 3.21
N TYR A 47 17.07 26.03 3.49
CA TYR A 47 15.98 26.01 2.52
C TYR A 47 16.26 26.98 1.36
N SER A 48 16.72 26.42 0.23
CA SER A 48 16.34 27.00 -1.05
C SER A 48 14.82 26.91 -1.07
N GLU A 49 14.14 28.03 -1.33
CA GLU A 49 12.70 28.03 -1.55
C GLU A 49 12.40 27.11 -2.74
N GLU A 50 12.17 25.83 -2.48
CA GLU A 50 11.74 24.90 -3.50
C GLU A 50 10.31 25.29 -3.88
N ASN A 51 10.21 25.91 -5.06
CA ASN A 51 8.95 26.38 -5.62
C ASN A 51 8.15 25.24 -6.25
N LEU A 52 8.72 24.04 -6.35
CA LEU A 52 8.06 22.86 -6.87
C LEU A 52 8.49 21.63 -6.06
N GLU A 53 7.50 20.89 -5.55
CA GLU A 53 7.66 19.63 -4.82
C GLU A 53 7.01 18.52 -5.65
N ILE A 54 7.81 17.57 -6.14
CA ILE A 54 7.31 16.42 -6.91
C ILE A 54 6.85 15.35 -5.93
N LYS A 55 5.54 15.04 -5.94
CA LYS A 55 4.96 14.02 -5.06
C LYS A 55 5.08 12.62 -5.65
N GLU A 56 4.72 12.49 -6.92
CA GLU A 56 4.65 11.18 -7.57
C GLU A 56 4.88 11.32 -9.07
N THR A 57 5.45 10.30 -9.69
CA THR A 57 5.50 10.16 -11.14
C THR A 57 4.82 8.86 -11.52
N ILE A 58 3.67 8.97 -12.17
CA ILE A 58 2.86 7.83 -12.59
C ILE A 58 3.24 7.48 -14.03
N SER A 59 3.93 6.35 -14.18
CA SER A 59 4.41 5.80 -15.46
C SER A 59 3.59 4.61 -15.97
N SER A 60 2.52 4.23 -15.27
CA SER A 60 1.71 3.03 -15.60
C SER A 60 0.95 3.16 -16.93
N GLN A 61 0.69 4.38 -17.39
CA GLN A 61 -0.05 4.69 -18.62
C GLN A 61 0.85 5.04 -19.80
N TYR A 62 2.13 4.65 -19.73
CA TYR A 62 3.11 4.88 -20.80
C TYR A 62 2.52 4.61 -22.21
N PRO A 63 2.72 5.50 -23.20
CA PRO A 63 3.63 6.65 -23.23
C PRO A 63 3.12 7.91 -22.51
N ASP A 64 1.89 7.91 -21.99
CA ASP A 64 1.36 9.05 -21.24
C ASP A 64 1.89 9.03 -19.82
N ILE A 65 2.67 10.05 -19.48
CA ILE A 65 3.29 10.21 -18.18
C ILE A 65 2.58 11.33 -17.45
N LYS A 66 2.27 11.06 -16.19
CA LYS A 66 1.66 12.02 -15.28
C LYS A 66 2.62 12.30 -14.14
N ILE A 67 3.08 13.53 -14.01
CA ILE A 67 3.84 14.00 -12.86
C ILE A 67 2.89 14.77 -11.95
N VAL A 68 2.77 14.32 -10.70
CA VAL A 68 1.98 14.99 -9.68
C VAL A 68 2.94 15.83 -8.84
N CYS A 69 2.73 17.15 -8.81
CA CYS A 69 3.57 18.07 -8.05
C CYS A 69 2.74 19.13 -7.32
N LYS A 70 3.32 19.76 -6.29
CA LYS A 70 2.82 21.00 -5.68
C LYS A 70 3.75 22.12 -6.09
N ALA A 71 3.23 23.20 -6.65
CA ALA A 71 4.04 24.35 -7.00
C ALA A 71 3.55 25.63 -6.31
N ARG A 72 4.51 26.42 -5.83
CA ARG A 72 4.30 27.76 -5.30
C ARG A 72 4.19 28.73 -6.47
N ASN A 73 3.26 29.68 -6.37
CA ASN A 73 3.09 30.77 -7.35
C ASN A 73 2.90 30.32 -8.80
N TYR A 74 2.29 29.15 -9.03
CA TYR A 74 1.95 28.72 -10.38
C TYR A 74 0.95 29.70 -10.98
N SER A 75 1.33 30.32 -12.10
CA SER A 75 0.43 31.08 -12.95
C SER A 75 0.27 30.36 -14.31
N PRO A 76 -0.97 30.06 -14.75
CA PRO A 76 -1.23 29.45 -16.05
C PRO A 76 -0.65 30.24 -17.23
N ASP A 77 -0.62 31.57 -17.10
CA ASP A 77 -0.15 32.51 -18.13
C ASP A 77 1.37 32.41 -18.38
N LYS A 78 2.13 31.82 -17.44
CA LYS A 78 3.58 31.64 -17.52
C LYS A 78 3.98 30.20 -17.85
N SER A 79 3.07 29.42 -18.41
CA SER A 79 3.35 28.02 -18.77
C SER A 79 4.47 27.86 -19.80
N GLU A 80 4.71 28.88 -20.64
CA GLU A 80 5.79 28.91 -21.64
C GLU A 80 7.21 29.01 -21.04
N GLU A 81 7.34 29.44 -19.78
CA GLU A 81 8.62 29.53 -19.06
C GLU A 81 9.06 28.17 -18.49
N ILE A 82 8.23 27.12 -18.61
CA ILE A 82 8.49 25.79 -18.10
C ILE A 82 9.11 24.93 -19.21
N LEU A 83 10.32 24.39 -18.96
CA LEU A 83 10.98 23.46 -19.87
C LEU A 83 11.02 22.08 -19.25
N LEU A 84 10.44 21.11 -19.97
CA LEU A 84 10.44 19.71 -19.57
C LEU A 84 11.40 18.93 -20.45
N SER A 85 12.27 18.14 -19.84
CA SER A 85 13.14 17.21 -20.55
C SER A 85 13.14 15.83 -19.92
N GLU A 86 13.34 14.80 -20.72
CA GLU A 86 13.45 13.41 -20.29
C GLU A 86 14.59 12.70 -21.03
N GLY A 87 15.24 11.74 -20.38
CA GLY A 87 16.41 11.08 -20.93
C GLY A 87 16.75 9.77 -20.26
N VAL A 88 17.46 8.92 -21.02
CA VAL A 88 18.03 7.66 -20.52
C VAL A 88 19.55 7.79 -20.60
N GLY A 89 20.22 7.94 -19.45
CA GLY A 89 21.66 8.19 -19.41
C GLY A 89 22.02 9.64 -19.84
N PRO A 90 23.04 9.85 -20.69
CA PRO A 90 23.47 11.20 -21.10
C PRO A 90 22.58 11.84 -22.17
N GLU A 91 21.73 11.07 -22.85
CA GLU A 91 20.83 11.58 -23.88
C GLU A 91 19.57 12.17 -23.24
N LYS A 92 19.35 13.48 -23.44
CA LYS A 92 18.14 14.20 -23.00
C LYS A 92 17.36 14.70 -24.21
N LYS A 93 16.05 14.47 -24.20
CA LYS A 93 15.09 15.02 -25.17
C LYS A 93 14.20 16.05 -24.49
N ILE A 94 13.98 17.18 -25.17
CA ILE A 94 13.07 18.23 -24.70
C ILE A 94 11.65 17.89 -25.15
N ILE A 95 10.71 17.97 -24.21
CA ILE A 95 9.29 17.71 -24.45
C ILE A 95 8.61 19.04 -24.78
N SER A 96 8.20 19.20 -26.03
CA SER A 96 7.60 20.44 -26.54
C SER A 96 6.09 20.56 -26.30
N LYS A 97 5.41 19.46 -25.97
CA LYS A 97 3.97 19.42 -25.73
C LYS A 97 3.69 18.75 -24.40
N PHE A 98 3.22 19.54 -23.44
CA PHE A 98 2.73 19.08 -22.15
C PHE A 98 1.51 19.92 -21.77
N GLN A 99 0.67 19.38 -20.89
CA GLN A 99 -0.48 20.06 -20.33
C GLN A 99 -0.33 20.08 -18.81
N ILE A 100 -0.58 21.24 -18.19
CA ILE A 100 -0.65 21.35 -16.73
C ILE A 100 -2.11 21.49 -16.36
N LEU A 101 -2.61 20.55 -15.58
CA LEU A 101 -3.98 20.55 -15.07
C LEU A 101 -3.92 20.78 -13.57
N GLU A 102 -4.58 21.83 -13.10
CA GLU A 102 -4.82 22.02 -11.68
C GLU A 102 -5.96 21.11 -11.24
N HIS A 103 -5.73 20.28 -10.21
CA HIS A 103 -6.79 19.45 -9.65
C HIS A 103 -7.92 20.35 -9.13
N LYS A 104 -9.13 20.19 -9.68
CA LYS A 104 -10.33 20.94 -9.25
C LYS A 104 -10.73 20.67 -7.80
N ASN A 105 -10.25 19.56 -7.21
CA ASN A 105 -10.47 19.22 -5.81
C ASN A 105 -9.15 19.39 -5.04
N PRO A 106 -9.11 20.22 -3.98
CA PRO A 106 -7.91 20.39 -3.19
C PRO A 106 -7.53 19.07 -2.51
N ASP A 107 -6.23 18.80 -2.41
CA ASP A 107 -5.65 17.72 -1.59
C ASP A 107 -6.01 18.01 -0.12
N PRO A 108 -7.02 17.32 0.46
CA PRO A 108 -7.61 17.74 1.71
C PRO A 108 -6.59 17.58 2.83
N LEU A 109 -6.17 18.71 3.38
CA LEU A 109 -5.18 18.76 4.46
C LEU A 109 -5.88 18.45 5.79
N GLU A 110 -5.49 17.38 6.46
CA GLU A 110 -5.98 17.09 7.82
C GLU A 110 -4.95 17.61 8.83
N VAL A 111 -5.34 18.52 9.72
CA VAL A 111 -4.45 19.03 10.78
C VAL A 111 -4.96 18.60 12.14
N TYR A 112 -4.09 17.92 12.88
CA TYR A 112 -4.26 17.54 14.27
C TYR A 112 -3.45 18.50 15.13
N LEU A 113 -4.13 19.46 15.75
CA LEU A 113 -3.51 20.49 16.59
C LEU A 113 -3.72 20.17 18.06
N SER A 114 -2.62 20.09 18.82
CA SER A 114 -2.62 19.94 20.27
C SER A 114 -2.16 21.23 20.95
N LEU A 115 -3.06 21.90 21.67
CA LEU A 115 -2.78 23.15 22.38
C LEU A 115 -2.65 22.94 23.89
N PRO A 116 -1.71 23.62 24.56
CA PRO A 116 -1.66 23.64 26.02
C PRO A 116 -2.88 24.38 26.60
N SER A 117 -3.20 24.11 27.87
CA SER A 117 -4.19 24.93 28.59
C SER A 117 -3.63 26.34 28.85
N TYR A 118 -4.53 27.32 28.99
CA TYR A 118 -4.18 28.73 29.24
C TYR A 118 -4.21 29.06 30.73
N GLN A 119 -3.28 29.88 31.18
CA GLN A 119 -3.24 30.39 32.56
C GLN A 119 -3.87 31.79 32.66
N ASN A 120 -3.61 32.63 31.66
CA ASN A 120 -4.05 34.03 31.62
C ASN A 120 -4.87 34.32 30.35
N TRP A 121 -5.48 35.52 30.31
CA TRP A 121 -6.31 35.95 29.18
C TRP A 121 -5.50 36.18 27.89
N GLU A 122 -4.23 36.58 28.01
CA GLU A 122 -3.35 36.82 26.86
C GLU A 122 -3.00 35.52 26.11
N GLU A 123 -2.64 34.47 26.85
CA GLU A 123 -2.42 33.12 26.33
C GLU A 123 -3.69 32.58 25.68
N LYS A 124 -4.85 32.74 26.33
CA LYS A 124 -6.13 32.33 25.73
C LYS A 124 -6.35 33.02 24.38
N LYS A 125 -6.15 34.33 24.32
CA LYS A 125 -6.30 35.11 23.08
C LYS A 125 -5.30 34.66 22.01
N TRP A 126 -4.05 34.40 22.40
CA TRP A 126 -3.01 33.93 21.49
C TRP A 126 -3.34 32.53 20.93
N LEU A 127 -3.72 31.58 21.78
CA LEU A 127 -4.11 30.22 21.37
C LEU A 127 -5.30 30.23 20.42
N LEU A 128 -6.33 31.02 20.72
CA LEU A 128 -7.50 31.16 19.84
C LEU A 128 -7.13 31.81 18.50
N SER A 129 -6.31 32.86 18.50
CA SER A 129 -5.82 33.48 17.26
C SER A 129 -4.98 32.51 16.43
N PHE A 130 -4.16 31.69 17.08
CA PHE A 130 -3.34 30.68 16.42
C PHE A 130 -4.20 29.59 15.77
N ALA A 131 -5.16 29.03 16.53
CA ALA A 131 -6.12 28.05 16.02
C ALA A 131 -6.98 28.61 14.88
N HIS A 132 -7.43 29.87 14.99
CA HIS A 132 -8.18 30.55 13.94
C HIS A 132 -7.39 30.64 12.63
N ASN A 133 -6.12 31.05 12.69
CA ASN A 133 -5.27 31.16 11.51
C ASN A 133 -5.02 29.79 10.86
N ILE A 134 -4.86 28.73 11.65
CA ILE A 134 -4.75 27.35 11.11
C ILE A 134 -6.05 26.94 10.42
N ALA A 135 -7.20 27.17 11.06
CA ALA A 135 -8.50 26.85 10.47
C ALA A 135 -8.72 27.61 9.14
N LEU A 136 -8.28 28.86 9.05
CA LEU A 136 -8.36 29.66 7.81
C LEU A 136 -7.52 29.07 6.68
N VAL A 137 -6.33 28.53 6.98
CA VAL A 137 -5.50 27.82 5.98
C VAL A 137 -6.20 26.54 5.51
N LEU A 138 -6.83 25.80 6.42
CA LEU A 138 -7.54 24.55 6.12
C LEU A 138 -8.82 24.75 5.31
N GLU A 139 -9.55 25.84 5.53
CA GLU A 139 -10.74 26.16 4.75
C GLU A 139 -10.42 26.33 3.26
N ARG A 140 -9.21 26.83 2.93
CA ARG A 140 -8.75 26.93 1.53
C ARG A 140 -8.53 25.57 0.88
N SER A 141 -8.01 24.60 1.64
CA SER A 141 -7.77 23.24 1.15
C SER A 141 -8.96 22.29 1.32
N LYS A 142 -10.12 22.79 1.80
CA LYS A 142 -11.29 21.97 2.20
C LYS A 142 -10.89 20.81 3.13
N GLY A 143 -9.90 21.06 3.98
CA GLY A 143 -9.33 20.10 4.91
C GLY A 143 -10.16 19.87 6.17
N GLN A 144 -9.74 18.92 7.00
CA GLN A 144 -10.33 18.69 8.32
C GLN A 144 -9.45 19.26 9.42
N PHE A 145 -10.09 19.86 10.43
CA PHE A 145 -9.41 20.44 11.58
C PHE A 145 -9.78 19.71 12.86
N PHE A 146 -8.77 19.20 13.55
CA PHE A 146 -8.90 18.53 14.84
C PHE A 146 -8.14 19.34 15.89
N LEU A 147 -8.87 19.91 16.86
CA LEU A 147 -8.30 20.73 17.93
C LEU A 147 -8.42 19.99 19.27
N ASN A 148 -7.27 19.62 19.83
CA ASN A 148 -7.15 19.02 21.15
C ASN A 148 -6.65 20.05 22.16
N ILE A 149 -7.27 20.09 23.34
CA ILE A 149 -6.77 20.85 24.50
C ILE A 149 -6.10 19.87 25.46
N GLN A 150 -4.83 20.13 25.78
CA GLN A 150 -4.04 19.29 26.66
C GLN A 150 -4.57 19.38 28.10
N SER A 151 -4.95 18.23 28.65
CA SER A 151 -5.34 18.03 30.05
C SER A 151 -4.91 16.62 30.47
N ASP A 152 -4.50 16.49 31.73
CA ASP A 152 -4.10 15.19 32.30
C ASP A 152 -5.34 14.35 32.70
N GLU A 153 -6.45 15.01 33.03
CA GLU A 153 -7.69 14.37 33.49
C GLU A 153 -8.60 14.00 32.33
N LYS A 154 -8.82 14.94 31.40
CA LYS A 154 -9.83 14.83 30.35
C LYS A 154 -9.18 14.87 28.97
N PHE A 155 -9.82 14.20 28.01
CA PHE A 155 -9.45 14.30 26.60
C PHE A 155 -10.49 15.17 25.90
N ILE A 156 -10.11 16.39 25.54
CA ILE A 156 -11.01 17.41 24.98
C ILE A 156 -10.62 17.62 23.52
N LEU A 157 -11.44 17.08 22.63
CA LEU A 157 -11.24 17.15 21.18
C LEU A 157 -12.43 17.84 20.54
N TYR A 158 -12.13 18.80 19.68
CA TYR A 158 -13.09 19.44 18.79
C TYR A 158 -12.77 19.08 17.34
N GLU A 159 -13.79 18.74 16.57
CA GLU A 159 -13.66 18.28 15.19
C GLU A 159 -14.43 19.22 14.25
N GLY A 160 -13.81 19.61 13.13
CA GLY A 160 -14.48 20.37 12.07
C GLY A 160 -14.94 21.77 12.49
N ILE A 161 -14.24 22.44 13.41
CA ILE A 161 -14.60 23.81 13.80
C ILE A 161 -14.23 24.78 12.65
N PRO A 162 -15.19 25.56 12.11
CA PRO A 162 -14.90 26.59 11.12
C PRO A 162 -14.16 27.77 11.76
N SER A 163 -13.32 28.44 10.98
CA SER A 163 -12.50 29.58 11.41
C SER A 163 -13.35 30.68 12.07
N GLN A 164 -14.54 30.95 11.53
CA GLN A 164 -15.49 31.96 12.02
C GLN A 164 -15.97 31.72 13.44
N LYS A 165 -16.05 30.45 13.88
CA LYS A 165 -16.47 30.09 15.25
C LYS A 165 -15.34 30.23 16.26
N ILE A 166 -14.08 30.19 15.82
CA ILE A 166 -12.89 30.36 16.67
C ILE A 166 -12.65 31.86 16.87
N ASN A 167 -13.49 32.48 17.69
CA ASN A 167 -13.39 33.89 18.06
C ASN A 167 -12.99 34.04 19.55
N PRO A 168 -12.68 35.25 20.05
CA PRO A 168 -12.32 35.46 21.46
C PRO A 168 -13.40 35.01 22.47
N SER A 169 -14.66 34.92 22.03
CA SER A 169 -15.80 34.44 22.82
C SER A 169 -15.94 32.91 22.80
N PHE A 170 -15.11 32.21 22.04
CA PHE A 170 -15.11 30.75 21.99
C PHE A 170 -14.86 30.17 23.38
N SER A 171 -15.70 29.22 23.76
CA SER A 171 -15.64 28.54 25.05
C SER A 171 -14.51 27.51 25.05
N LEU A 172 -13.29 27.98 25.28
CA LEU A 172 -12.14 27.12 25.57
C LEU A 172 -12.20 26.73 27.05
N PRO A 173 -12.25 25.43 27.40
CA PRO A 173 -12.29 24.99 28.79
C PRO A 173 -10.98 25.37 29.48
N LYS A 174 -11.08 25.85 30.73
CA LYS A 174 -9.93 26.12 31.57
C LYS A 174 -9.55 24.84 32.29
N GLU A 175 -8.44 24.25 31.90
CA GLU A 175 -7.86 23.06 32.54
C GLU A 175 -6.55 23.43 33.24
N GLU A 176 -6.07 22.61 34.16
CA GLU A 176 -4.72 22.80 34.70
C GLU A 176 -3.65 22.52 33.63
N PRO A 177 -2.48 23.19 33.70
CA PRO A 177 -1.38 22.88 32.79
C PRO A 177 -0.99 21.40 32.90
N SER A 178 -1.02 20.70 31.77
CA SER A 178 -0.67 19.28 31.71
C SER A 178 0.79 19.06 32.09
N LYS A 179 1.02 18.20 33.08
CA LYS A 179 2.37 17.74 33.49
C LYS A 179 2.86 16.59 32.62
N GLN A 180 1.93 15.88 31.96
CA GLN A 180 2.20 14.73 31.10
C GLN A 180 1.63 14.95 29.68
N PRO A 181 2.15 15.93 28.94
CA PRO A 181 1.58 16.31 27.65
C PRO A 181 1.75 15.22 26.58
N ILE A 182 2.79 14.38 26.66
CA ILE A 182 3.02 13.28 25.71
C ILE A 182 1.86 12.29 25.75
N ARG A 183 1.28 12.03 26.94
CA ARG A 183 0.09 11.19 27.06
C ARG A 183 -1.12 11.75 26.30
N SER A 184 -1.32 13.07 26.33
CA SER A 184 -2.39 13.72 25.55
C SER A 184 -2.11 13.63 24.04
N TRP A 185 -0.84 13.83 23.64
CA TRP A 185 -0.42 13.71 22.25
C TRP A 185 -0.57 12.28 21.72
N GLU A 186 -0.28 11.25 22.53
CA GLU A 186 -0.52 9.84 22.17
C GLU A 186 -1.99 9.54 21.93
N LYS A 187 -2.89 10.07 22.77
CA LYS A 187 -4.34 9.93 22.57
C LYS A 187 -4.77 10.59 21.26
N LEU A 188 -4.27 11.79 20.96
CA LEU A 188 -4.56 12.46 19.69
C LEU A 188 -3.99 11.70 18.49
N LEU A 189 -2.75 11.21 18.58
CA LEU A 189 -2.09 10.43 17.54
C LEU A 189 -2.82 9.12 17.23
N SER A 190 -3.49 8.52 18.22
CA SER A 190 -4.31 7.33 18.02
C SER A 190 -5.52 7.57 17.09
N ARG A 191 -5.99 8.83 16.97
CA ARG A 191 -7.07 9.21 16.05
C ARG A 191 -6.59 9.41 14.61
N VAL A 192 -5.29 9.54 14.39
CA VAL A 192 -4.71 9.68 13.06
C VAL A 192 -4.80 8.35 12.32
N GLU A 193 -5.55 8.31 11.23
CA GLU A 193 -5.64 7.15 10.34
C GLU A 193 -4.29 6.88 9.67
N SER A 194 -3.81 5.64 9.67
CA SER A 194 -2.57 5.24 9.00
C SER A 194 -2.75 5.03 7.49
N ASN A 195 -3.44 5.96 6.83
CA ASN A 195 -3.70 5.90 5.39
C ASN A 195 -2.60 6.70 4.67
N GLY A 196 -1.66 6.00 4.04
CA GLY A 196 -0.45 6.58 3.43
C GLY A 196 -0.67 7.59 2.29
N ASN A 197 -1.92 7.87 1.92
CA ASN A 197 -2.30 8.80 0.85
C ASN A 197 -2.92 10.12 1.34
N LYS A 198 -3.14 10.32 2.64
CA LYS A 198 -3.72 11.56 3.15
C LYS A 198 -2.64 12.57 3.52
N ASN A 199 -2.81 13.81 3.08
CA ASN A 199 -1.97 14.94 3.44
C ASN A 199 -2.26 15.35 4.89
N GLN A 200 -1.60 14.69 5.85
CA GLN A 200 -1.86 14.83 7.29
C GLN A 200 -0.72 15.56 7.99
N VAL A 201 -1.07 16.47 8.89
CA VAL A 201 -0.12 17.24 9.70
C VAL A 201 -0.50 17.13 11.17
N PHE A 202 0.48 16.86 12.01
CA PHE A 202 0.33 16.80 13.45
C PHE A 202 1.16 17.90 14.08
N ILE A 203 0.48 18.84 14.75
CA ILE A 203 1.09 20.03 15.36
C ILE A 203 0.96 19.92 16.87
N VAL A 204 2.10 19.98 17.54
CA VAL A 204 2.17 20.06 18.99
C VAL A 204 2.62 21.44 19.40
N VAL A 205 1.86 22.08 20.28
CA VAL A 205 2.23 23.34 20.91
C VAL A 205 2.54 23.11 22.38
N SER A 206 3.64 23.70 22.87
CA SER A 206 3.98 23.69 24.30
C SER A 206 4.57 25.04 24.72
N PHE A 207 4.11 25.58 25.85
CA PHE A 207 4.68 26.80 26.45
C PHE A 207 5.85 26.52 27.39
N HIS A 208 5.94 25.29 27.90
CA HIS A 208 6.96 24.85 28.86
C HIS A 208 7.53 23.49 28.45
N THR A 209 8.64 23.09 29.06
CA THR A 209 9.36 21.82 28.77
C THR A 209 9.52 20.93 30.00
N ASP A 210 9.00 21.35 31.15
CA ASP A 210 9.02 20.61 32.41
C ASP A 210 8.04 19.43 32.40
N TRP A 211 8.18 18.54 31.42
CA TRP A 211 7.34 17.37 31.24
C TRP A 211 7.79 16.24 32.15
N GLU A 212 6.90 15.73 33.00
CA GLU A 212 7.18 14.58 33.86
C GLU A 212 7.41 13.31 33.02
N ASP A 213 6.77 13.22 31.85
CA ASP A 213 6.82 12.08 30.94
C ASP A 213 7.89 12.20 29.84
N LYS A 214 8.85 13.13 29.96
CA LYS A 214 9.92 13.35 28.97
C LYS A 214 10.75 12.12 28.59
N PHE A 215 10.79 11.10 29.45
CA PHE A 215 11.46 9.83 29.14
C PHE A 215 10.76 9.05 28.01
N LYS A 216 9.50 9.35 27.69
CA LYS A 216 8.72 8.73 26.62
C LYS A 216 8.90 9.40 25.25
N ILE A 217 9.71 10.46 25.14
CA ILE A 217 9.89 11.20 23.89
C ILE A 217 10.33 10.27 22.75
N SER A 218 11.25 9.34 22.98
CA SER A 218 11.72 8.39 21.97
C SER A 218 10.60 7.45 21.49
N ASP A 219 9.78 6.95 22.41
CA ASP A 219 8.72 5.99 22.10
C ASP A 219 7.58 6.68 21.34
N PHE A 220 7.20 7.89 21.77
CA PHE A 220 6.22 8.71 21.09
C PHE A 220 6.69 9.08 19.67
N ALA A 221 7.93 9.52 19.54
CA ALA A 221 8.51 9.90 18.26
C ALA A 221 8.51 8.73 17.26
N ARG A 222 8.81 7.50 17.71
CA ARG A 222 8.70 6.30 16.88
C ARG A 222 7.28 6.06 16.38
N LYS A 223 6.27 6.18 17.26
CA LYS A 223 4.85 6.05 16.87
C LYS A 223 4.44 7.09 15.83
N VAL A 224 4.97 8.31 15.92
CA VAL A 224 4.73 9.36 14.91
C VAL A 224 5.33 8.98 13.56
N GLN A 225 6.57 8.48 13.54
CA GLN A 225 7.22 8.01 12.31
C GLN A 225 6.45 6.87 11.65
N ASP A 226 5.94 5.91 12.43
CA ASP A 226 5.17 4.78 11.92
C ASP A 226 3.90 5.23 11.18
N LYS A 227 3.34 6.39 11.54
CA LYS A 227 2.17 6.99 10.87
C LYS A 227 2.50 7.68 9.55
N LYS A 228 3.77 7.95 9.24
CA LYS A 228 4.23 8.66 8.04
C LYS A 228 3.54 10.02 7.82
N ILE A 229 3.35 10.77 8.90
CA ILE A 229 2.70 12.10 8.88
C ILE A 229 3.73 13.23 9.05
N SER A 230 3.39 14.43 8.57
CA SER A 230 4.20 15.63 8.82
C SER A 230 4.04 16.07 10.27
N PHE A 231 5.13 16.12 11.03
CA PHE A 231 5.10 16.44 12.46
C PHE A 231 5.77 17.79 12.73
N LEU A 232 5.02 18.74 13.29
CA LEU A 232 5.48 20.09 13.59
C LEU A 232 5.44 20.32 15.11
N VAL A 233 6.56 20.79 15.67
CA VAL A 233 6.67 21.10 17.10
C VAL A 233 6.85 22.60 17.27
N LEU A 234 5.92 23.26 17.95
CA LEU A 234 6.00 24.67 18.33
C LEU A 234 6.22 24.78 19.83
N GLY A 235 7.37 25.30 20.25
CA GLY A 235 7.66 25.47 21.67
C GLY A 235 8.89 26.30 21.96
N PRO A 236 9.29 26.44 23.24
CA PRO A 236 10.52 27.15 23.60
C PRO A 236 11.74 26.44 23.02
N ASN A 237 12.82 27.21 22.79
CA ASN A 237 14.06 26.70 22.21
C ASN A 237 14.90 25.98 23.28
N GLU A 238 14.50 24.74 23.58
CA GLU A 238 15.06 23.91 24.63
C GLU A 238 15.37 22.49 24.13
N LEU A 239 16.04 21.69 24.95
CA LEU A 239 16.56 20.38 24.54
C LEU A 239 15.43 19.38 24.29
N GLU A 240 14.37 19.42 25.08
CA GLU A 240 13.24 18.50 25.03
C GLU A 240 12.44 18.68 23.73
N THR A 241 12.13 19.91 23.34
CA THR A 241 11.38 20.26 22.13
C THR A 241 12.17 19.94 20.85
N THR A 242 13.48 20.22 20.86
CA THR A 242 14.38 19.89 19.75
C THR A 242 14.63 18.39 19.62
N LYS A 243 14.75 17.66 20.73
CA LYS A 243 14.80 16.18 20.74
C LYS A 243 13.51 15.57 20.20
N LEU A 244 12.36 16.08 20.62
CA LEU A 244 11.06 15.59 20.15
C LEU A 244 10.92 15.72 18.63
N ALA A 245 11.25 16.89 18.06
CA ALA A 245 11.19 17.10 16.63
C ALA A 245 12.20 16.21 15.87
N SER A 246 13.46 16.17 16.32
CA SER A 246 14.51 15.40 15.66
C SER A 246 14.26 13.89 15.71
N TYR A 247 13.83 13.35 16.85
CA TYR A 247 13.50 11.94 16.98
C TYR A 247 12.27 11.55 16.17
N ALA A 248 11.35 12.46 15.88
CA ALA A 248 10.15 12.16 15.08
C ALA A 248 10.35 12.43 13.59
N ASN A 249 11.56 12.80 13.14
CA ASN A 249 11.81 13.34 11.79
C ASN A 249 10.96 14.57 11.44
N GLY A 250 10.50 15.31 12.45
CA GLY A 250 9.66 16.51 12.30
C GLY A 250 10.46 17.81 12.24
N THR A 251 9.75 18.93 12.15
CA THR A 251 10.32 20.29 12.15
C THR A 251 10.01 21.00 13.46
N PHE A 252 11.02 21.69 14.00
CA PHE A 252 10.90 22.48 15.22
C PHE A 252 10.78 23.97 14.88
N PHE A 253 9.84 24.64 15.55
CA PHE A 253 9.61 26.07 15.49
C PHE A 253 9.67 26.67 16.89
N SER A 254 10.45 27.74 17.02
CA SER A 254 10.51 28.49 18.27
C SER A 254 9.25 29.33 18.44
N ILE A 255 8.57 29.17 19.57
CA ILE A 255 7.40 29.99 19.93
C ILE A 255 7.79 31.40 20.37
N SER A 256 9.02 31.59 20.83
CA SER A 256 9.55 32.87 21.30
C SER A 256 9.94 33.80 20.14
N SER A 257 10.15 33.27 18.93
CA SER A 257 10.51 34.07 17.76
C SER A 257 9.32 34.25 16.81
N LYS A 258 9.11 35.50 16.36
CA LYS A 258 8.09 35.81 15.34
C LYS A 258 8.35 35.05 14.03
N GLU A 259 9.63 34.86 13.69
CA GLU A 259 10.07 34.08 12.53
C GLU A 259 9.68 32.60 12.64
N GLY A 260 9.76 32.00 13.83
CA GLY A 260 9.38 30.61 14.04
C GLY A 260 7.91 30.35 13.70
N ILE A 261 7.02 31.21 14.20
CA ILE A 261 5.58 31.14 13.89
C ILE A 261 5.33 31.39 12.40
N ALA A 262 5.99 32.39 11.81
CA ALA A 262 5.84 32.69 10.38
C ALA A 262 6.29 31.51 9.50
N ASN A 263 7.40 30.86 9.84
CA ASN A 263 7.91 29.70 9.11
C ASN A 263 6.98 28.48 9.25
N LEU A 264 6.36 28.27 10.41
CA LEU A 264 5.34 27.23 10.60
C LEU A 264 4.16 27.45 9.66
N PHE A 265 3.62 28.68 9.60
CA PHE A 265 2.53 28.99 8.68
C PHE A 265 2.97 28.92 7.21
N LYS A 266 4.23 29.24 6.90
CA LYS A 266 4.81 29.03 5.57
C LYS A 266 4.78 27.55 5.21
N GLU A 267 5.23 26.66 6.10
CA GLU A 267 5.20 25.21 5.87
C GLU A 267 3.76 24.69 5.69
N LEU A 268 2.82 25.09 6.56
CA LEU A 268 1.41 24.72 6.42
C LEU A 268 0.79 25.23 5.11
N SER A 269 1.11 26.46 4.70
CA SER A 269 0.59 27.03 3.46
C SER A 269 1.00 26.22 2.24
N VAL A 270 2.22 25.68 2.23
CA VAL A 270 2.77 24.84 1.16
C VAL A 270 2.05 23.49 1.13
N LEU A 271 1.82 22.90 2.30
CA LEU A 271 1.04 21.67 2.41
C LEU A 271 -0.40 21.86 1.94
N SER A 272 -0.99 23.05 2.10
CA SER A 272 -2.34 23.38 1.64
C SER A 272 -2.46 23.66 0.14
N LEU A 273 -1.35 23.76 -0.60
CA LEU A 273 -1.39 24.05 -2.03
C LEU A 273 -2.10 22.95 -2.83
N PRO A 274 -2.84 23.32 -3.90
CA PRO A 274 -3.45 22.36 -4.79
C PRO A 274 -2.39 21.51 -5.49
N LEU A 275 -2.80 20.30 -5.88
CA LEU A 275 -1.98 19.43 -6.71
C LEU A 275 -2.06 19.87 -8.17
N LEU A 276 -0.91 19.88 -8.83
CA LEU A 276 -0.75 20.11 -10.24
C LEU A 276 -0.35 18.80 -10.90
N ASP A 277 -1.05 18.48 -11.98
CA ASP A 277 -0.78 17.33 -12.81
C ASP A 277 -0.13 17.81 -14.10
N ILE A 278 1.15 17.48 -14.29
CA ILE A 278 1.85 17.70 -15.55
C ILE A 278 1.68 16.43 -16.38
N HIS A 279 0.89 16.53 -17.42
CA HIS A 279 0.66 15.46 -18.39
C HIS A 279 1.52 15.69 -19.62
N TYR A 280 2.30 14.69 -20.00
CA TYR A 280 3.05 14.73 -21.25
C TYR A 280 3.18 13.34 -21.85
N GLN A 281 3.37 13.30 -23.16
CA GLN A 281 3.61 12.06 -23.88
C GLN A 281 5.12 11.87 -24.05
N SER A 282 5.64 10.74 -23.56
CA SER A 282 7.05 10.41 -23.71
C SER A 282 7.43 10.25 -25.18
N GLN A 283 8.58 10.80 -25.56
CA GLN A 283 9.17 10.66 -26.90
C GLN A 283 10.35 9.68 -26.92
N LEU A 284 10.59 9.00 -25.81
CA LEU A 284 11.54 7.91 -25.73
C LEU A 284 10.92 6.67 -26.41
N GLY A 285 11.72 5.91 -27.14
CA GLY A 285 11.32 4.59 -27.63
C GLY A 285 12.04 3.56 -26.78
N PHE A 286 11.32 2.78 -25.97
CA PHE A 286 11.93 1.70 -25.18
C PHE A 286 12.24 0.50 -26.09
N SER A 287 13.31 0.62 -26.87
CA SER A 287 13.79 -0.45 -27.76
C SER A 287 14.72 -1.44 -27.05
N LYS A 288 15.29 -1.07 -25.89
CA LYS A 288 16.36 -1.85 -25.26
C LYS A 288 16.06 -2.17 -23.81
N TRP A 289 16.17 -3.46 -23.53
CA TRP A 289 16.28 -4.11 -22.23
C TRP A 289 17.21 -3.32 -21.31
N SER A 290 16.68 -2.33 -20.63
CA SER A 290 17.42 -1.62 -19.61
C SER A 290 16.46 -1.37 -18.46
N ASP A 291 16.87 -1.85 -17.28
CA ASP A 291 16.38 -1.37 -15.97
C ASP A 291 16.72 0.11 -15.74
N ALA A 292 16.94 0.87 -16.82
CA ALA A 292 17.37 2.25 -16.76
C ALA A 292 16.17 3.09 -16.33
N ALA A 293 16.25 3.60 -15.10
CA ALA A 293 15.37 4.66 -14.65
C ALA A 293 15.49 5.83 -15.65
N VAL A 294 14.37 6.24 -16.21
CA VAL A 294 14.32 7.48 -16.99
C VAL A 294 14.50 8.61 -16.00
N LYS A 295 15.43 9.51 -16.31
CA LYS A 295 15.63 10.74 -15.56
C LYS A 295 15.08 11.88 -16.39
N GLY A 296 14.28 12.73 -15.77
CA GLY A 296 13.83 13.96 -16.39
C GLY A 296 14.14 15.15 -15.52
N GLU A 297 14.16 16.31 -16.17
CA GLU A 297 14.41 17.60 -15.54
C GLU A 297 13.28 18.55 -15.92
N ILE A 298 12.77 19.26 -14.92
CA ILE A 298 11.80 20.33 -15.06
C ILE A 298 12.51 21.62 -14.70
N VAL A 299 12.70 22.50 -15.67
CA VAL A 299 13.06 23.90 -15.40
C VAL A 299 11.76 24.65 -15.15
N TRP A 300 11.56 25.11 -13.91
CA TRP A 300 10.36 25.84 -13.53
C TRP A 300 10.46 27.34 -13.86
N GLN A 301 9.35 28.08 -13.75
CA GLN A 301 9.22 29.52 -14.09
C GLN A 301 10.34 30.41 -13.50
N ASP A 302 10.93 30.01 -12.37
CA ASP A 302 12.02 30.75 -11.70
C ASP A 302 13.43 30.31 -12.14
N GLY A 303 13.55 29.50 -13.20
CA GLY A 303 14.81 28.95 -13.71
C GLY A 303 15.43 27.83 -12.86
N LYS A 304 14.76 27.41 -11.78
CA LYS A 304 15.21 26.28 -10.94
C LYS A 304 14.94 24.95 -11.64
N VAL A 305 15.92 24.05 -11.56
CA VAL A 305 15.86 22.70 -12.14
C VAL A 305 15.41 21.71 -11.06
N PHE A 306 14.38 20.92 -11.38
CA PHE A 306 13.86 19.84 -10.54
C PHE A 306 14.03 18.52 -11.26
N GLU A 307 14.69 17.56 -10.61
CA GLU A 307 14.92 16.23 -11.16
C GLU A 307 13.79 15.29 -10.76
N TYR A 308 13.28 14.50 -11.70
CA TYR A 308 12.39 13.38 -11.44
C TYR A 308 12.94 12.12 -12.09
N SER A 309 12.57 10.96 -11.55
CA SER A 309 12.91 9.70 -12.15
C SER A 309 11.76 8.72 -12.05
N TYR A 310 11.55 7.95 -13.12
CA TYR A 310 10.54 6.90 -13.13
C TYR A 310 11.11 5.63 -13.77
N GLN A 311 10.59 4.50 -13.32
CA GLN A 311 10.86 3.20 -13.90
C GLN A 311 9.59 2.70 -14.56
N LEU A 312 9.74 2.00 -15.68
CA LEU A 312 8.63 1.26 -16.27
C LEU A 312 8.40 -0.02 -15.47
N SER A 313 7.13 -0.40 -15.33
CA SER A 313 6.80 -1.75 -14.90
C SER A 313 7.36 -2.77 -15.90
N TRP A 314 7.92 -3.89 -15.39
CA TRP A 314 8.36 -5.01 -16.22
C TRP A 314 7.31 -5.36 -17.29
N TRP A 315 6.05 -5.49 -16.90
CA TRP A 315 4.97 -5.89 -17.80
C TRP A 315 4.76 -4.90 -18.95
N ARG A 316 4.94 -3.60 -18.67
CA ARG A 316 4.82 -2.57 -19.70
C ARG A 316 6.03 -2.59 -20.64
N ALA A 317 7.24 -2.74 -20.10
CA ALA A 317 8.45 -2.89 -20.90
C ALA A 317 8.35 -4.11 -21.85
N LEU A 318 7.82 -5.23 -21.35
CA LEU A 318 7.57 -6.43 -22.16
C LEU A 318 6.51 -6.19 -23.24
N TYR A 319 5.43 -5.47 -22.92
CA TYR A 319 4.37 -5.15 -23.88
C TYR A 319 4.89 -4.29 -25.04
N GLU A 320 5.65 -3.22 -24.74
CA GLU A 320 6.28 -2.37 -25.76
C GLU A 320 7.24 -3.18 -26.63
N LEU A 321 8.04 -4.07 -26.02
CA LEU A 321 8.94 -4.97 -26.75
C LEU A 321 8.17 -5.93 -27.69
N MET A 322 7.04 -6.47 -27.25
CA MET A 322 6.23 -7.39 -28.06
C MET A 322 5.48 -6.70 -29.20
N ILE A 323 5.27 -5.39 -29.12
CA ILE A 323 4.64 -4.59 -30.19
C ILE A 323 5.65 -4.13 -31.23
N ASP A 324 6.94 -4.08 -30.89
CA ASP A 324 7.99 -3.74 -31.85
C ASP A 324 7.88 -4.65 -33.09
N PRO A 325 7.64 -4.10 -34.30
CA PRO A 325 7.52 -4.89 -35.52
C PRO A 325 8.68 -5.87 -35.73
N PHE A 326 9.90 -5.51 -35.33
CA PHE A 326 11.08 -6.35 -35.49
C PHE A 326 11.11 -7.54 -34.54
N VAL A 327 10.33 -7.51 -33.46
CA VAL A 327 10.19 -8.62 -32.50
C VAL A 327 8.90 -9.40 -32.76
N PHE A 328 7.80 -8.68 -32.99
CA PHE A 328 6.48 -9.25 -33.22
C PHE A 328 6.46 -10.16 -34.45
N PHE A 329 6.94 -9.67 -35.60
CA PHE A 329 6.84 -10.43 -36.86
C PHE A 329 7.67 -11.73 -36.85
N PRO A 330 8.92 -11.77 -36.37
CA PRO A 330 9.67 -13.02 -36.27
C PRO A 330 9.05 -14.04 -35.31
N ILE A 331 8.55 -13.59 -34.15
CA ILE A 331 7.90 -14.47 -33.18
C ILE A 331 6.60 -15.04 -33.76
N LEU A 332 5.77 -14.19 -34.37
CA LEU A 332 4.54 -14.62 -35.03
C LEU A 332 4.85 -15.62 -36.16
N PHE A 333 5.86 -15.34 -36.97
CA PHE A 333 6.30 -16.22 -38.04
C PHE A 333 6.78 -17.58 -37.52
N PHE A 334 7.55 -17.59 -36.42
CA PHE A 334 7.94 -18.81 -35.74
C PHE A 334 6.72 -19.63 -35.27
N PHE A 335 5.73 -18.99 -34.64
CA PHE A 335 4.51 -19.67 -34.23
C PHE A 335 3.69 -20.19 -35.40
N ILE A 336 3.65 -19.47 -36.52
CA ILE A 336 3.02 -19.93 -37.76
C ILE A 336 3.72 -21.20 -38.27
N ILE A 337 5.06 -21.21 -38.35
CA ILE A 337 5.83 -22.39 -38.75
C ILE A 337 5.61 -23.55 -37.77
N LEU A 338 5.64 -23.28 -36.47
CA LEU A 338 5.39 -24.29 -35.44
C LEU A 338 4.00 -24.90 -35.61
N CYS A 339 2.99 -24.07 -35.87
CA CYS A 339 1.62 -24.50 -36.12
C CYS A 339 1.54 -25.37 -37.39
N PHE A 340 2.18 -24.96 -38.49
CA PHE A 340 2.26 -25.78 -39.70
C PHE A 340 3.02 -27.10 -39.49
N SER A 341 4.06 -27.08 -38.67
CA SER A 341 4.85 -28.28 -38.33
C SER A 341 4.03 -29.26 -37.49
N ILE A 342 3.25 -28.75 -36.53
CA ILE A 342 2.29 -29.53 -35.74
C ILE A 342 1.19 -30.10 -36.65
N LEU A 343 0.62 -29.29 -37.55
CA LEU A 343 -0.38 -29.74 -38.51
C LEU A 343 0.18 -30.79 -39.48
N TYR A 344 1.44 -30.64 -39.92
CA TYR A 344 2.12 -31.63 -40.77
C TYR A 344 2.36 -32.95 -40.02
N TYR A 345 2.79 -32.88 -38.75
CA TYR A 345 2.93 -34.05 -37.89
C TYR A 345 1.59 -34.76 -37.67
N LEU A 346 0.51 -34.00 -37.45
CA LEU A 346 -0.86 -34.52 -37.31
C LEU A 346 -1.43 -35.05 -38.65
N ARG A 347 -0.97 -34.53 -39.79
CA ARG A 347 -1.37 -35.02 -41.12
C ARG A 347 -0.82 -36.41 -41.44
N GLY A 348 0.27 -36.86 -40.79
CA GLY A 348 0.76 -38.23 -40.88
C GLY A 348 -0.07 -39.27 -40.12
N PHE A 349 -1.10 -38.83 -39.39
CA PHE A 349 -2.11 -39.70 -38.78
C PHE A 349 -3.27 -39.88 -39.77
N ASP A 350 -3.19 -40.90 -40.63
CA ASP A 350 -4.38 -41.39 -41.32
C ASP A 350 -5.31 -42.02 -40.27
N PRO A 351 -6.55 -41.52 -40.07
CA PRO A 351 -7.53 -42.26 -39.32
C PRO A 351 -7.89 -43.47 -40.17
N ILE A 352 -7.63 -44.68 -39.66
CA ILE A 352 -8.07 -45.93 -40.28
C ILE A 352 -9.54 -45.77 -40.69
N THR A 353 -9.78 -45.80 -41.99
CA THR A 353 -11.10 -45.80 -42.61
C THR A 353 -11.81 -47.09 -42.22
N SER A 354 -12.75 -47.00 -41.28
CA SER A 354 -13.86 -47.93 -41.18
C SER A 354 -15.12 -47.21 -41.64
N VAL A 355 -15.60 -47.60 -42.82
CA VAL A 355 -16.88 -47.16 -43.40
C VAL A 355 -18.04 -47.51 -42.45
N ALA A 356 -19.05 -46.65 -42.50
CA ALA A 356 -20.20 -46.51 -41.61
C ALA A 356 -20.95 -47.80 -41.23
N GLU A 357 -21.29 -47.90 -39.94
CA GLU A 357 -22.54 -48.48 -39.44
C GLU A 357 -22.88 -47.85 -38.05
N SER A 358 -24.18 -47.82 -37.75
CA SER A 358 -24.95 -47.03 -36.76
C SER A 358 -24.46 -46.95 -35.29
N PRO A 359 -24.94 -45.96 -34.51
CA PRO A 359 -24.33 -45.52 -33.25
C PRO A 359 -24.79 -46.36 -32.05
N SER A 360 -23.95 -47.24 -31.51
CA SER A 360 -24.15 -47.75 -30.14
C SER A 360 -22.99 -48.52 -29.49
N THR A 361 -21.87 -48.83 -30.17
CA THR A 361 -20.93 -49.84 -29.61
C THR A 361 -19.48 -49.39 -29.41
N GLN A 362 -19.18 -48.09 -29.46
CA GLN A 362 -17.78 -47.60 -29.32
C GLN A 362 -17.31 -47.29 -27.90
N THR A 363 -18.16 -47.40 -26.89
CA THR A 363 -17.74 -47.17 -25.49
C THR A 363 -16.95 -48.37 -24.91
N ILE A 364 -17.15 -49.58 -25.43
CA ILE A 364 -16.66 -50.82 -24.79
C ILE A 364 -15.19 -51.15 -25.14
N ASN A 365 -14.66 -50.69 -26.28
CA ASN A 365 -13.30 -51.05 -26.72
C ASN A 365 -12.20 -50.04 -26.39
N ARG A 366 -12.54 -48.78 -26.07
CA ARG A 366 -11.55 -47.81 -25.56
C ARG A 366 -11.14 -48.12 -24.12
N GLU A 367 -12.04 -48.66 -23.31
CA GLU A 367 -11.74 -49.07 -21.94
C GLU A 367 -10.83 -50.30 -21.85
N LYS A 368 -10.93 -51.25 -22.80
CA LYS A 368 -10.07 -52.45 -22.81
C LYS A 368 -8.62 -52.12 -23.18
N ARG A 369 -8.39 -51.24 -24.15
CA ARG A 369 -7.02 -50.92 -24.63
C ARG A 369 -6.26 -49.96 -23.69
N ALA A 370 -6.96 -49.18 -22.87
CA ALA A 370 -6.36 -48.33 -21.84
C ALA A 370 -5.96 -49.10 -20.55
N LYS A 371 -6.41 -50.35 -20.40
CA LYS A 371 -6.09 -51.24 -19.27
C LYS A 371 -4.85 -52.11 -19.49
N GLU A 372 -4.42 -52.33 -20.74
CA GLU A 372 -3.32 -53.26 -21.05
C GLU A 372 -1.90 -52.66 -21.01
N PHE A 373 -1.75 -51.34 -20.77
CA PHE A 373 -0.44 -50.68 -20.73
C PHE A 373 -0.17 -49.90 -19.44
N ARG A 374 -0.60 -50.46 -18.30
CA ARG A 374 -0.28 -49.92 -16.97
C ARG A 374 0.66 -50.86 -16.24
N SER A 375 1.91 -50.43 -16.02
CA SER A 375 2.82 -51.16 -15.15
C SER A 375 2.36 -51.01 -13.69
N PRO A 376 2.30 -52.10 -12.89
CA PRO A 376 1.73 -52.09 -11.54
C PRO A 376 2.45 -51.14 -10.57
N GLN A 377 3.73 -50.86 -10.81
CA GLN A 377 4.53 -49.89 -10.02
C GLN A 377 4.07 -48.44 -10.23
N ARG A 378 3.62 -48.07 -11.43
CA ARG A 378 3.19 -46.69 -11.73
C ARG A 378 1.81 -46.37 -11.14
N GLU A 379 0.93 -47.36 -11.03
CA GLU A 379 -0.34 -47.18 -10.30
C GLU A 379 -0.13 -47.05 -8.80
N GLN A 380 0.84 -47.79 -8.23
CA GLN A 380 1.24 -47.59 -6.83
C GLN A 380 1.88 -46.22 -6.58
N GLU A 381 2.79 -45.77 -7.44
CA GLU A 381 3.39 -44.43 -7.32
C GLU A 381 2.33 -43.32 -7.43
N ARG A 382 1.36 -43.47 -8.35
CA ARG A 382 0.31 -42.47 -8.56
C ARG A 382 -0.69 -42.43 -7.41
N THR A 383 -1.05 -43.58 -6.85
CA THR A 383 -1.91 -43.67 -5.67
C THR A 383 -1.21 -43.11 -4.43
N ILE A 384 0.09 -43.34 -4.27
CA ILE A 384 0.89 -42.71 -3.21
C ILE A 384 0.97 -41.18 -3.43
N TYR A 385 1.17 -40.73 -4.67
CA TYR A 385 1.21 -39.30 -4.99
C TYR A 385 -0.15 -38.61 -4.74
N GLU A 386 -1.27 -39.26 -5.11
CA GLU A 386 -2.63 -38.77 -4.83
C GLU A 386 -2.97 -38.80 -3.33
N GLN A 387 -2.54 -39.81 -2.58
CA GLN A 387 -2.76 -39.87 -1.13
C GLN A 387 -1.91 -38.84 -0.37
N VAL A 388 -0.66 -38.60 -0.79
CA VAL A 388 0.26 -37.69 -0.10
C VAL A 388 0.05 -36.23 -0.52
N TYR A 389 -0.26 -35.98 -1.79
CA TYR A 389 -0.34 -34.62 -2.34
C TYR A 389 -1.73 -34.24 -2.86
N GLY A 390 -2.65 -35.17 -3.10
CA GLY A 390 -4.00 -34.85 -3.59
C GLY A 390 -4.82 -34.07 -2.57
N GLU A 391 -4.91 -34.56 -1.33
CA GLU A 391 -5.63 -33.87 -0.26
C GLU A 391 -4.94 -32.57 0.19
N VAL A 392 -3.61 -32.52 0.11
CA VAL A 392 -2.82 -31.35 0.55
C VAL A 392 -2.83 -30.25 -0.52
N SER A 393 -2.77 -30.60 -1.80
CA SER A 393 -2.74 -29.63 -2.92
C SER A 393 -4.10 -29.00 -3.17
N GLU A 394 -5.20 -29.76 -3.07
CA GLU A 394 -6.54 -29.20 -3.19
C GLU A 394 -6.87 -28.29 -2.00
N LYS A 395 -6.60 -28.71 -0.76
CA LYS A 395 -6.77 -27.84 0.42
C LYS A 395 -5.83 -26.63 0.40
N ALA A 396 -4.59 -26.77 -0.09
CA ALA A 396 -3.64 -25.66 -0.17
C ALA A 396 -4.06 -24.64 -1.22
N LYS A 397 -4.40 -25.06 -2.45
CA LYS A 397 -4.90 -24.16 -3.50
C LYS A 397 -6.21 -23.51 -3.10
N GLU A 398 -7.10 -24.24 -2.44
CA GLU A 398 -8.36 -23.70 -1.96
C GLU A 398 -8.13 -22.67 -0.83
N ASN A 399 -7.25 -22.96 0.13
CA ASN A 399 -6.88 -22.02 1.19
C ASN A 399 -6.17 -20.78 0.65
N GLU A 400 -5.33 -20.93 -0.38
CA GLU A 400 -4.60 -19.84 -1.02
C GLU A 400 -5.54 -18.96 -1.86
N MET A 401 -6.47 -19.56 -2.61
CA MET A 401 -7.51 -18.83 -3.34
C MET A 401 -8.47 -18.11 -2.38
N VAL A 402 -8.79 -18.73 -1.24
CA VAL A 402 -9.60 -18.14 -0.18
C VAL A 402 -8.85 -17.01 0.52
N GLN A 403 -7.56 -17.16 0.81
CA GLN A 403 -6.75 -16.08 1.38
C GLN A 403 -6.62 -14.89 0.42
N GLN A 404 -6.43 -15.15 -0.88
CA GLN A 404 -6.38 -14.08 -1.89
C GLN A 404 -7.73 -13.37 -2.06
N ILE A 405 -8.86 -14.07 -1.94
CA ILE A 405 -10.19 -13.44 -1.90
C ILE A 405 -10.39 -12.66 -0.58
N LEU A 406 -9.92 -13.20 0.55
CA LEU A 406 -9.99 -12.58 1.88
C LEU A 406 -9.13 -11.32 2.05
N GLU A 407 -8.07 -11.18 1.26
CA GLU A 407 -7.17 -10.01 1.27
C GLU A 407 -7.59 -8.91 0.29
N LYS A 408 -8.23 -9.26 -0.83
CA LYS A 408 -8.55 -8.28 -1.90
C LYS A 408 -9.93 -7.66 -1.81
N GLU A 409 -10.88 -8.28 -1.13
CA GLU A 409 -12.23 -7.75 -1.00
C GLU A 409 -12.55 -7.62 0.50
N GLU A 410 -12.77 -6.38 0.98
CA GLU A 410 -13.53 -6.18 2.20
C GLU A 410 -14.86 -6.90 2.00
N LEU A 411 -15.00 -8.11 2.58
CA LEU A 411 -16.24 -8.84 2.51
C LEU A 411 -17.30 -7.89 3.05
N MET A 412 -18.22 -7.46 2.21
CA MET A 412 -19.45 -6.78 2.61
C MET A 412 -20.48 -7.89 2.80
N GLY A 413 -21.07 -7.97 3.99
CA GLY A 413 -22.06 -9.00 4.33
C GLY A 413 -22.15 -9.25 5.83
N ASN A 414 -23.34 -9.59 6.28
CA ASN A 414 -23.68 -9.73 7.70
C ASN A 414 -23.11 -11.02 8.30
N GLU A 415 -22.72 -10.98 9.58
CA GLU A 415 -22.47 -12.20 10.36
C GLU A 415 -23.80 -12.83 10.76
N TYR A 416 -23.93 -14.15 10.60
CA TYR A 416 -25.17 -14.86 10.90
C TYR A 416 -24.96 -15.91 11.98
N HIS A 417 -25.79 -15.86 13.03
CA HIS A 417 -25.77 -16.84 14.11
C HIS A 417 -26.60 -18.07 13.78
N VAL A 418 -27.71 -17.89 13.05
CA VAL A 418 -28.58 -18.98 12.60
C VAL A 418 -28.87 -18.81 11.11
N ALA A 419 -28.66 -19.87 10.33
CA ALA A 419 -28.95 -19.87 8.91
C ALA A 419 -29.63 -21.17 8.47
N PHE A 420 -30.48 -21.06 7.46
CA PHE A 420 -31.25 -22.12 6.85
C PHE A 420 -31.23 -21.99 5.32
N LEU A 421 -31.26 -23.13 4.64
CA LEU A 421 -31.59 -23.20 3.23
C LEU A 421 -33.00 -23.77 3.08
N VAL A 422 -33.86 -23.06 2.36
CA VAL A 422 -35.26 -23.44 2.14
C VAL A 422 -35.44 -23.82 0.69
N LEU A 423 -35.89 -25.03 0.42
CA LEU A 423 -36.10 -25.51 -0.94
C LEU A 423 -37.39 -24.88 -1.51
N LYS A 424 -37.28 -24.08 -2.57
CA LYS A 424 -38.40 -23.30 -3.13
C LYS A 424 -39.24 -24.15 -4.08
N GLU A 425 -38.61 -24.98 -4.91
CA GLU A 425 -39.28 -25.70 -6.01
C GLU A 425 -38.70 -27.12 -6.18
N GLY A 426 -39.57 -28.11 -6.39
CA GLY A 426 -39.24 -29.55 -6.51
C GLY A 426 -40.16 -30.45 -5.68
N ASN A 427 -39.98 -31.77 -5.73
CA ASN A 427 -40.77 -32.75 -4.95
C ASN A 427 -40.69 -32.56 -3.42
N HIS A 428 -39.74 -31.75 -2.94
CA HIS A 428 -39.47 -31.43 -1.53
C HIS A 428 -39.62 -29.93 -1.21
N SER A 429 -40.45 -29.20 -1.97
CA SER A 429 -40.70 -27.77 -1.74
C SER A 429 -41.13 -27.51 -0.29
N GLY A 430 -40.47 -26.55 0.37
CA GLY A 430 -40.71 -26.15 1.76
C GLY A 430 -39.78 -26.77 2.81
N GLU A 431 -38.96 -27.77 2.45
CA GLU A 431 -37.99 -28.37 3.37
C GLU A 431 -36.90 -27.36 3.76
N ARG A 432 -36.50 -27.38 5.04
CA ARG A 432 -35.53 -26.44 5.62
C ARG A 432 -34.31 -27.20 6.14
N PHE A 433 -33.15 -26.90 5.58
CA PHE A 433 -31.88 -27.46 6.01
C PHE A 433 -31.12 -26.43 6.84
N GLN A 434 -30.77 -26.77 8.08
CA GLN A 434 -30.05 -25.85 8.95
C GLN A 434 -28.56 -25.84 8.62
N VAL A 435 -28.00 -24.64 8.48
CA VAL A 435 -26.59 -24.41 8.15
C VAL A 435 -25.78 -24.27 9.45
N GLN A 436 -25.53 -25.40 10.12
CA GLN A 436 -24.82 -25.42 11.43
C GLN A 436 -23.32 -25.73 11.34
N LYS A 437 -22.88 -26.51 10.35
CA LYS A 437 -21.48 -26.96 10.24
C LYS A 437 -20.58 -25.84 9.68
N GLU A 438 -19.28 -25.94 9.94
CA GLU A 438 -18.29 -25.02 9.35
C GLU A 438 -18.26 -25.13 7.82
N GLU A 439 -18.51 -26.32 7.28
CA GLU A 439 -18.60 -26.59 5.85
C GLU A 439 -19.79 -27.53 5.58
N ILE A 440 -20.58 -27.21 4.56
CA ILE A 440 -21.79 -27.93 4.15
C ILE A 440 -21.72 -28.17 2.65
N PHE A 441 -21.92 -29.42 2.24
CA PHE A 441 -21.97 -29.81 0.83
C PHE A 441 -23.40 -29.98 0.34
N LEU A 442 -23.63 -29.55 -0.90
CA LEU A 442 -24.89 -29.69 -1.64
C LEU A 442 -24.64 -30.48 -2.92
N GLY A 443 -25.47 -31.48 -3.19
CA GLY A 443 -25.36 -32.26 -4.41
C GLY A 443 -26.20 -33.53 -4.39
N ARG A 444 -26.08 -34.35 -5.43
CA ARG A 444 -26.88 -35.57 -5.61
C ARG A 444 -26.39 -36.77 -4.81
N ASN A 445 -25.11 -36.80 -4.41
CA ASN A 445 -24.59 -37.93 -3.63
C ASN A 445 -25.18 -37.93 -2.22
N ASP A 446 -25.50 -39.13 -1.72
CA ASP A 446 -26.03 -39.35 -0.35
C ASP A 446 -25.02 -38.97 0.75
N THR A 447 -23.76 -38.73 0.39
CA THR A 447 -22.70 -38.28 1.32
C THR A 447 -22.76 -36.78 1.61
N ASN A 448 -23.60 -36.01 0.90
CA ASN A 448 -23.71 -34.58 1.12
C ASN A 448 -24.64 -34.26 2.29
N ASP A 449 -24.42 -33.10 2.90
CA ASP A 449 -25.28 -32.60 3.97
C ASP A 449 -26.68 -32.25 3.48
N ILE A 450 -26.78 -31.77 2.24
CA ILE A 450 -28.05 -31.49 1.56
C ILE A 450 -28.07 -32.29 0.27
N VAL A 451 -28.85 -33.37 0.29
CA VAL A 451 -29.04 -34.26 -0.85
C VAL A 451 -30.13 -33.68 -1.75
N VAL A 452 -29.76 -33.40 -3.00
CA VAL A 452 -30.67 -32.84 -4.00
C VAL A 452 -30.97 -33.87 -5.07
N ASN A 453 -32.22 -34.32 -5.11
CA ASN A 453 -32.72 -35.30 -6.07
C ASN A 453 -33.02 -34.66 -7.42
N ASP A 454 -31.97 -34.23 -8.12
CA ASP A 454 -32.04 -33.62 -9.45
C ASP A 454 -30.99 -34.26 -10.37
N PRO A 455 -31.37 -34.80 -11.54
CA PRO A 455 -30.42 -35.44 -12.46
C PRO A 455 -29.37 -34.47 -13.02
N TYR A 456 -29.65 -33.16 -13.04
CA TYR A 456 -28.72 -32.11 -13.48
C TYR A 456 -27.78 -31.63 -12.35
N VAL A 457 -27.94 -32.18 -11.14
CA VAL A 457 -27.06 -31.90 -10.01
C VAL A 457 -26.01 -33.01 -9.90
N GLU A 458 -24.77 -32.59 -9.70
CA GLU A 458 -23.62 -33.49 -9.59
C GLU A 458 -23.46 -34.05 -8.18
N GLY A 459 -22.61 -35.07 -8.06
CA GLY A 459 -22.34 -35.73 -6.80
C GLY A 459 -21.87 -34.77 -5.69
N LYS A 460 -20.98 -33.82 -5.99
CA LYS A 460 -20.63 -32.69 -5.11
C LYS A 460 -20.70 -31.42 -5.95
N HIS A 461 -21.82 -30.72 -5.89
CA HIS A 461 -22.12 -29.66 -6.86
C HIS A 461 -21.76 -28.28 -6.31
N ALA A 462 -22.10 -28.00 -5.06
CA ALA A 462 -21.78 -26.74 -4.40
C ALA A 462 -21.42 -26.98 -2.93
N LYS A 463 -20.74 -26.01 -2.32
CA LYS A 463 -20.53 -26.01 -0.88
C LYS A 463 -20.66 -24.62 -0.27
N ILE A 464 -21.09 -24.57 0.98
CA ILE A 464 -21.15 -23.35 1.78
C ILE A 464 -20.18 -23.51 2.94
N ARG A 465 -19.29 -22.53 3.12
CA ARG A 465 -18.32 -22.51 4.21
C ARG A 465 -18.44 -21.26 5.06
N ARG A 466 -18.32 -21.43 6.38
CA ARG A 466 -18.25 -20.33 7.34
C ARG A 466 -16.81 -19.80 7.41
N ILE A 467 -16.62 -18.53 7.05
CA ILE A 467 -15.32 -17.86 7.01
C ILE A 467 -15.46 -16.51 7.72
N ARG A 468 -14.72 -16.30 8.81
CA ARG A 468 -14.76 -15.06 9.63
C ARG A 468 -16.21 -14.62 9.97
N GLY A 469 -17.02 -15.55 10.49
CA GLY A 469 -18.42 -15.28 10.89
C GLY A 469 -19.45 -15.26 9.76
N ARG A 470 -19.02 -15.31 8.49
CA ARG A 470 -19.88 -15.18 7.30
C ARG A 470 -20.00 -16.49 6.55
N LEU A 471 -21.12 -16.70 5.87
CA LEU A 471 -21.37 -17.88 5.06
C LEU A 471 -21.06 -17.57 3.59
N VAL A 472 -20.13 -18.31 3.00
CA VAL A 472 -19.63 -18.09 1.63
C VAL A 472 -19.97 -19.32 0.78
N LEU A 473 -20.58 -19.08 -0.37
CA LEU A 473 -20.95 -20.09 -1.36
C LEU A 473 -19.82 -20.33 -2.36
N PHE A 474 -19.54 -21.59 -2.65
CA PHE A 474 -18.54 -22.08 -3.60
C PHE A 474 -19.18 -23.04 -4.61
N ASP A 475 -18.75 -22.95 -5.87
CA ASP A 475 -19.02 -23.95 -6.90
C ASP A 475 -17.92 -25.02 -6.85
N CYS A 476 -18.30 -26.30 -6.81
CA CYS A 476 -17.36 -27.42 -6.79
C CYS A 476 -16.95 -27.87 -8.20
N ALA A 477 -16.84 -26.92 -9.13
CA ALA A 477 -16.53 -27.12 -10.54
C ALA A 477 -17.59 -27.94 -11.29
N SER A 478 -18.87 -27.69 -10.98
CA SER A 478 -19.98 -28.37 -11.63
C SER A 478 -20.13 -27.99 -13.12
N GLU A 479 -20.50 -28.96 -13.97
CA GLU A 479 -20.67 -28.81 -15.41
C GLU A 479 -21.75 -27.76 -15.76
N GLU A 480 -22.92 -27.87 -15.11
CA GLU A 480 -24.02 -26.91 -15.28
C GLU A 480 -23.73 -25.57 -14.55
N GLY A 481 -22.98 -25.63 -13.45
CA GLY A 481 -22.58 -24.49 -12.64
C GLY A 481 -23.61 -24.06 -11.60
N VAL A 482 -23.14 -23.32 -10.59
CA VAL A 482 -23.99 -22.74 -9.54
C VAL A 482 -24.46 -21.34 -9.94
N PHE A 483 -25.71 -20.99 -9.67
CA PHE A 483 -26.24 -19.64 -9.90
C PHE A 483 -26.68 -18.99 -8.58
N LEU A 484 -26.34 -17.72 -8.38
CA LEU A 484 -26.75 -16.90 -7.24
C LEU A 484 -27.53 -15.69 -7.74
N ASN A 485 -28.77 -15.51 -7.29
CA ASN A 485 -29.69 -14.45 -7.70
C ASN A 485 -29.80 -14.32 -9.23
N GLY A 486 -29.91 -15.46 -9.92
CA GLY A 486 -30.03 -15.55 -11.39
C GLY A 486 -28.71 -15.38 -12.16
N ARG A 487 -27.57 -15.11 -11.51
CA ARG A 487 -26.26 -14.96 -12.16
C ARG A 487 -25.36 -16.16 -11.89
N LYS A 488 -24.63 -16.66 -12.90
CA LYS A 488 -23.68 -17.77 -12.74
C LYS A 488 -22.55 -17.37 -11.78
N LEU A 489 -22.25 -18.24 -10.83
CA LEU A 489 -21.21 -18.06 -9.82
C LEU A 489 -19.86 -18.37 -10.44
N LEU A 490 -19.06 -17.34 -10.71
CA LEU A 490 -17.73 -17.50 -11.31
C LEU A 490 -16.60 -17.54 -10.26
N ARG A 491 -16.89 -17.07 -9.05
CA ARG A 491 -15.98 -17.02 -7.90
C ARG A 491 -16.79 -17.18 -6.61
N PRO A 492 -16.19 -17.63 -5.50
CA PRO A 492 -16.87 -17.72 -4.22
C PRO A 492 -17.47 -16.38 -3.79
N LYS A 493 -18.68 -16.39 -3.22
CA LYS A 493 -19.38 -15.16 -2.79
C LYS A 493 -20.04 -15.29 -1.42
N PRO A 494 -20.02 -14.23 -0.58
CA PRO A 494 -20.77 -14.21 0.67
C PRO A 494 -22.28 -14.21 0.40
N LEU A 495 -23.01 -15.03 1.14
CA LEU A 495 -24.46 -15.12 1.09
C LEU A 495 -25.11 -14.04 1.95
N HIS A 496 -26.21 -13.47 1.46
CA HIS A 496 -27.06 -12.52 2.16
C HIS A 496 -28.45 -13.11 2.41
N ASP A 497 -29.11 -12.74 3.51
CA ASP A 497 -30.49 -13.17 3.76
C ASP A 497 -31.37 -12.87 2.52
N LEU A 498 -32.22 -13.83 2.17
CA LEU A 498 -33.06 -13.86 0.96
C LEU A 498 -32.35 -14.22 -0.37
N ASP A 499 -31.06 -14.51 -0.37
CA ASP A 499 -30.36 -14.93 -1.60
C ASP A 499 -30.96 -16.23 -2.19
N GLU A 500 -31.18 -16.23 -3.50
CA GLU A 500 -31.64 -17.40 -4.25
C GLU A 500 -30.46 -18.14 -4.88
N ILE A 501 -30.26 -19.39 -4.48
CA ILE A 501 -29.22 -20.30 -4.98
C ILE A 501 -29.89 -21.32 -5.89
N ARG A 502 -29.46 -21.40 -7.14
CA ARG A 502 -29.94 -22.38 -8.10
C ARG A 502 -28.83 -23.33 -8.53
N ILE A 503 -29.11 -24.61 -8.42
CA ILE A 503 -28.24 -25.73 -8.82
C ILE A 503 -29.05 -26.71 -9.66
N GLY A 504 -28.58 -27.03 -10.87
CA GLY A 504 -29.39 -27.73 -11.86
C GLY A 504 -30.74 -27.01 -12.10
N LYS A 505 -31.85 -27.70 -11.84
CA LYS A 505 -33.22 -27.15 -11.89
C LYS A 505 -33.80 -26.85 -10.51
N THR A 506 -33.03 -27.04 -9.44
CA THR A 506 -33.48 -26.84 -8.07
C THR A 506 -33.16 -25.43 -7.57
N ASN A 507 -34.17 -24.75 -7.03
CA ASN A 507 -34.05 -23.41 -6.43
C ASN A 507 -34.10 -23.51 -4.89
N LEU A 508 -33.08 -22.96 -4.23
CA LEU A 508 -32.95 -22.85 -2.77
C LEU A 508 -32.92 -21.37 -2.39
N VAL A 509 -33.55 -21.02 -1.26
CA VAL A 509 -33.50 -19.66 -0.71
C VAL A 509 -32.72 -19.70 0.60
N PHE A 510 -31.71 -18.87 0.70
CA PHE A 510 -30.94 -18.68 1.91
C PHE A 510 -31.70 -17.76 2.88
N ARG A 511 -31.85 -18.21 4.12
CA ARG A 511 -32.51 -17.48 5.20
C ARG A 511 -31.60 -17.42 6.41
N ALA A 512 -31.27 -16.23 6.89
CA ALA A 512 -30.37 -16.10 8.02
C ALA A 512 -30.77 -14.95 8.95
N ARG A 513 -30.49 -15.13 10.24
CA ARG A 513 -30.84 -14.21 11.33
C ARG A 513 -29.67 -13.93 12.24
#